data_AF-A0A830HN50-F1
#
_entry.id   AF-A0A830HN50-F1
#
_cell.length_a   1.000
_cell.length_b   1.000
_cell.length_c   1.000
_cell.angle_alpha   90.00
_cell.angle_beta   90.00
_cell.angle_gamma   90.00
#
_symmetry.space_group_name_H-M   'P 1'
#
loop_
_entity.id
_entity.type
_entity.pdbx_description
1 polymer ?
#
loop_
_entity_poly.entity_id
_entity_poly.type
_entity_poly.pdbx_seq_one_letter_code
_entity_poly.pdbx_strand_id
1 'polypeptide(L)'
;MTPSRVTPPRRVVRVRATPPRASSAALARSLREKAARWTTAEPSQACFDLTNCSAEDAQDVVHLIESKENRLCDAQKAIQNSSGVWEVFYMPHIRSIAEPLGMKVAPLRYRFSKDNSIETEVRIQLGSLVDVWLSADGVVCTRPDGNLGDCYIRFDTFDVSRGDDGPPQRNSDSLLTKTINAIGKLFFFEELSRFPVHVFEDDVCVFAFPPLKSYIATYRIQSADD
;
A
#
# COMPACT_ATOMS: atom_id res chain seq x y z
N MET A 1 -60.21 52.72 -4.39
CA MET A 1 -58.89 52.39 -4.97
C MET A 1 -58.10 51.65 -3.90
N THR A 2 -57.89 50.36 -4.08
CA THR A 2 -57.26 49.45 -3.11
C THR A 2 -55.98 48.90 -3.75
N PRO A 3 -54.80 48.95 -3.10
CA PRO A 3 -53.58 48.46 -3.73
C PRO A 3 -53.49 46.93 -3.60
N SER A 4 -53.30 46.26 -4.74
CA SER A 4 -53.02 44.83 -4.83
C SER A 4 -51.64 44.52 -4.22
N ARG A 5 -51.61 43.61 -3.24
CA ARG A 5 -50.37 42.99 -2.73
C ARG A 5 -49.87 41.96 -3.75
N VAL A 6 -48.68 42.19 -4.29
CA VAL A 6 -47.93 41.20 -5.07
C VAL A 6 -47.14 40.32 -4.11
N THR A 7 -47.45 39.02 -4.06
CA THR A 7 -46.69 38.03 -3.29
C THR A 7 -45.48 37.58 -4.11
N PRO A 8 -44.24 37.62 -3.58
CA PRO A 8 -43.07 37.15 -4.33
C PRO A 8 -43.06 35.62 -4.44
N PRO A 9 -42.52 35.05 -5.53
CA PRO A 9 -42.47 33.62 -5.74
C PRO A 9 -41.56 32.94 -4.71
N ARG A 10 -42.07 31.86 -4.10
CA ARG A 10 -41.39 31.02 -3.12
C ARG A 10 -40.26 30.26 -3.83
N ARG A 11 -39.00 30.66 -3.57
CA ARG A 11 -37.79 30.02 -4.13
C ARG A 11 -37.68 28.60 -3.58
N VAL A 12 -37.98 27.60 -4.41
CA VAL A 12 -37.75 26.19 -4.08
C VAL A 12 -36.24 25.95 -4.17
N VAL A 13 -35.60 25.83 -3.01
CA VAL A 13 -34.19 25.39 -2.92
C VAL A 13 -34.18 23.90 -3.26
N ARG A 14 -33.73 23.55 -4.47
CA ARG A 14 -33.36 22.17 -4.79
C ARG A 14 -32.15 21.82 -3.92
N VAL A 15 -32.40 21.07 -2.84
CA VAL A 15 -31.33 20.37 -2.13
C VAL A 15 -30.71 19.41 -3.14
N ARG A 16 -29.48 19.70 -3.54
CA ARG A 16 -28.70 18.81 -4.40
C ARG A 16 -28.47 17.55 -3.57
N ALA A 17 -29.12 16.45 -3.95
CA ALA A 17 -28.91 15.18 -3.28
C ALA A 17 -27.42 14.85 -3.34
N THR A 18 -26.80 14.71 -2.18
CA THR A 18 -25.44 14.18 -2.05
C THR A 18 -25.46 12.79 -2.71
N PRO A 19 -24.56 12.50 -3.67
CA PRO A 19 -24.50 11.16 -4.24
C PRO A 19 -24.33 10.14 -3.12
N PRO A 20 -24.99 8.96 -3.20
CA PRO A 20 -24.83 7.93 -2.19
C PRO A 20 -23.34 7.61 -2.07
N ARG A 21 -22.81 7.71 -0.84
CA ARG A 21 -21.44 7.33 -0.51
C ARG A 21 -21.24 5.91 -1.04
N ALA A 22 -20.33 5.72 -1.99
CA ALA A 22 -20.06 4.41 -2.57
C ALA A 22 -19.83 3.40 -1.43
N SER A 23 -20.44 2.22 -1.51
CA SER A 23 -20.21 1.19 -0.49
C SER A 23 -18.72 0.83 -0.48
N SER A 24 -18.21 0.40 0.68
CA SER A 24 -16.80 0.03 0.83
C SER A 24 -16.34 -0.99 -0.22
N ALA A 25 -17.21 -1.94 -0.59
CA ALA A 25 -16.95 -2.94 -1.62
C ALA A 25 -16.83 -2.32 -3.03
N ALA A 26 -17.61 -1.27 -3.33
CA ALA A 26 -17.49 -0.55 -4.60
C ALA A 26 -16.18 0.27 -4.66
N LEU A 27 -15.75 0.87 -3.54
CA LEU A 27 -14.47 1.57 -3.44
C LEU A 27 -13.28 0.60 -3.58
N ALA A 28 -13.31 -0.53 -2.87
CA ALA A 28 -12.28 -1.57 -2.98
C ALA A 28 -12.17 -2.11 -4.42
N ARG A 29 -13.31 -2.34 -5.10
CA ARG A 29 -13.33 -2.74 -6.51
C ARG A 29 -12.74 -1.66 -7.42
N SER A 30 -13.10 -0.39 -7.21
CA SER A 30 -12.55 0.71 -8.01
C SER A 30 -11.03 0.84 -7.85
N LEU A 31 -10.53 0.73 -6.61
CA LEU A 31 -9.09 0.72 -6.33
C LEU A 31 -8.40 -0.48 -6.98
N ARG A 32 -9.01 -1.67 -6.94
CA ARG A 32 -8.51 -2.85 -7.67
C ARG A 32 -8.46 -2.61 -9.17
N GLU A 33 -9.51 -2.06 -9.78
CA GLU A 33 -9.55 -1.78 -11.21
C GLU A 33 -8.54 -0.71 -11.63
N LYS A 34 -8.28 0.28 -10.77
CA LYS A 34 -7.18 1.24 -10.94
C LYS A 34 -5.84 0.52 -10.88
N ALA A 35 -5.61 -0.31 -9.86
CA ALA A 35 -4.41 -1.09 -9.68
C ALA A 35 -4.12 -2.11 -10.81
N ALA A 36 -5.13 -2.84 -11.27
CA ALA A 36 -5.02 -3.83 -12.34
C ALA A 36 -4.69 -3.22 -13.71
N ARG A 37 -5.13 -1.97 -13.95
CA ARG A 37 -4.73 -1.21 -15.16
C ARG A 37 -3.25 -0.85 -15.15
N TRP A 38 -2.61 -0.88 -13.98
CA TRP A 38 -1.19 -0.55 -13.85
C TRP A 38 -0.31 -1.80 -14.02
N THR A 39 -0.77 -2.97 -13.59
CA THR A 39 -0.05 -4.26 -13.75
C THR A 39 -0.05 -4.85 -15.16
N THR A 40 -0.92 -4.39 -16.06
CA THR A 40 -1.07 -4.95 -17.43
C THR A 40 -0.13 -4.35 -18.47
N ALA A 41 0.69 -3.36 -18.14
CA ALA A 41 1.86 -3.05 -18.95
C ALA A 41 2.98 -4.10 -18.68
N GLU A 42 3.93 -4.26 -19.60
CA GLU A 42 5.07 -5.18 -19.42
C GLU A 42 5.78 -4.92 -18.07
N PRO A 43 6.42 -5.90 -17.40
CA PRO A 43 7.10 -5.70 -16.10
C PRO A 43 8.16 -4.58 -16.09
N SER A 44 8.60 -4.13 -17.27
CA SER A 44 9.48 -2.99 -17.48
C SER A 44 8.77 -1.63 -17.61
N GLN A 45 7.43 -1.61 -17.73
CA GLN A 45 6.59 -0.43 -17.96
C GLN A 45 5.34 -0.32 -17.04
N ALA A 46 4.93 -1.40 -16.36
CA ALA A 46 3.76 -1.49 -15.46
C ALA A 46 4.01 -1.15 -14.00
N CYS A 47 5.05 -0.39 -13.71
CA CYS A 47 5.27 0.04 -12.34
C CYS A 47 4.32 1.17 -11.98
N PHE A 48 3.47 0.95 -10.96
CA PHE A 48 2.97 2.06 -10.18
C PHE A 48 4.16 2.73 -9.51
N ASP A 49 4.61 3.86 -10.07
CA ASP A 49 5.63 4.67 -9.43
C ASP A 49 5.05 5.19 -8.11
N LEU A 50 5.46 4.60 -6.99
CA LEU A 50 4.99 4.97 -5.66
C LEU A 50 5.29 6.43 -5.33
N THR A 51 6.20 7.06 -6.08
CA THR A 51 6.52 8.47 -5.94
C THR A 51 5.56 9.40 -6.70
N ASN A 52 4.71 8.85 -7.59
CA ASN A 52 3.76 9.61 -8.40
C ASN A 52 2.28 9.34 -8.08
N CYS A 53 1.98 8.94 -6.83
CA CYS A 53 0.60 8.74 -6.39
C CYS A 53 -0.25 10.02 -6.52
N SER A 54 -1.45 9.89 -7.11
CA SER A 54 -2.34 11.03 -7.35
C SER A 54 -3.13 11.43 -6.09
N ALA A 55 -3.61 12.68 -6.05
CA ALA A 55 -4.48 13.14 -4.97
C ALA A 55 -5.82 12.39 -4.92
N GLU A 56 -6.27 11.87 -6.06
CA GLU A 56 -7.49 11.05 -6.16
C GLU A 56 -7.29 9.70 -5.47
N ASP A 57 -6.17 9.02 -5.72
CA ASP A 57 -5.86 7.72 -5.08
C ASP A 57 -5.75 7.87 -3.55
N ALA A 58 -5.16 8.97 -3.09
CA ALA A 58 -5.10 9.28 -1.66
C ALA A 58 -6.49 9.46 -1.05
N GLN A 59 -7.40 10.15 -1.74
CA GLN A 59 -8.78 10.33 -1.27
C GLN A 59 -9.56 9.01 -1.25
N ASP A 60 -9.37 8.16 -2.26
CA ASP A 60 -10.06 6.86 -2.34
C ASP A 60 -9.62 5.92 -1.20
N VAL A 61 -8.32 5.87 -0.88
CA VAL A 61 -7.82 5.09 0.27
C VAL A 61 -8.40 5.62 1.59
N VAL A 62 -8.42 6.95 1.79
CA VAL A 62 -9.01 7.57 2.98
C VAL A 62 -10.50 7.26 3.08
N HIS A 63 -11.26 7.42 2.00
CA HIS A 63 -12.68 7.09 1.98
C HIS A 63 -12.94 5.61 2.26
N LEU A 64 -12.10 4.70 1.75
CA LEU A 64 -12.21 3.28 2.03
C LEU A 64 -12.02 3.00 3.52
N ILE A 65 -11.01 3.59 4.16
CA ILE A 65 -10.79 3.46 5.62
C ILE A 65 -11.99 4.03 6.39
N GLU A 66 -12.46 5.23 6.06
CA GLU A 66 -13.58 5.89 6.74
C GLU A 66 -14.92 5.17 6.55
N SER A 67 -15.06 4.38 5.49
CA SER A 67 -16.25 3.58 5.24
C SER A 67 -16.38 2.37 6.18
N LYS A 68 -15.33 2.02 6.92
CA LYS A 68 -15.33 0.91 7.89
C LYS A 68 -15.72 1.41 9.27
N GLU A 69 -16.88 0.96 9.74
CA GLU A 69 -17.49 1.40 11.01
C GLU A 69 -16.77 0.89 12.27
N ASN A 70 -15.67 0.14 12.14
CA ASN A 70 -14.76 -0.20 13.24
C ASN A 70 -13.32 -0.18 12.74
N ARG A 71 -12.48 0.62 13.41
CA ARG A 71 -11.25 1.18 12.86
C ARG A 71 -10.08 0.19 12.67
N LEU A 72 -10.21 -1.07 13.03
CA LEU A 72 -9.17 -2.09 12.84
C LEU A 72 -9.83 -3.44 12.51
N CYS A 73 -9.26 -4.19 11.58
CA CYS A 73 -9.68 -5.56 11.32
C CYS A 73 -8.91 -6.54 12.23
N ASP A 74 -9.42 -7.75 12.34
CA ASP A 74 -8.73 -8.84 13.02
C ASP A 74 -7.44 -9.22 12.25
N ALA A 75 -6.29 -8.83 12.80
CA ALA A 75 -4.95 -9.07 12.26
C ALA A 75 -4.65 -10.57 12.14
N GLN A 76 -5.11 -11.39 13.09
CA GLN A 76 -4.92 -12.84 13.03
C GLN A 76 -5.64 -13.41 11.82
N LYS A 77 -6.90 -12.97 11.61
CA LYS A 77 -7.67 -13.36 10.43
C LYS A 77 -7.05 -12.84 9.14
N ALA A 78 -6.55 -11.60 9.13
CA ALA A 78 -5.86 -11.05 7.96
C ALA A 78 -4.65 -11.90 7.57
N ILE A 79 -3.78 -12.23 8.54
CA ILE A 79 -2.58 -13.07 8.32
C ILE A 79 -2.97 -14.46 7.80
N GLN A 80 -3.98 -15.11 8.40
CA GLN A 80 -4.43 -16.43 7.96
C GLN A 80 -4.95 -16.46 6.52
N ASN A 81 -5.39 -15.32 5.99
CA ASN A 81 -5.98 -15.19 4.65
C ASN A 81 -5.09 -14.40 3.68
N SER A 82 -3.87 -14.00 4.09
CA SER A 82 -2.99 -13.14 3.30
C SER A 82 -2.11 -13.90 2.31
N SER A 83 -2.13 -15.23 2.30
CA SER A 83 -1.25 -16.02 1.43
C SER A 83 -1.40 -15.63 -0.05
N GLY A 84 -0.27 -15.38 -0.71
CA GLY A 84 -0.20 -14.90 -2.09
C GLY A 84 0.77 -13.74 -2.25
N VAL A 85 0.76 -13.12 -3.44
CA VAL A 85 1.58 -11.95 -3.77
C VAL A 85 0.71 -10.71 -3.77
N TRP A 86 1.15 -9.70 -3.04
CA TRP A 86 0.52 -8.40 -2.90
C TRP A 86 1.45 -7.32 -3.40
N GLU A 87 0.95 -6.37 -4.18
CA GLU A 87 1.72 -5.24 -4.67
C GLU A 87 1.23 -3.95 -4.01
N VAL A 88 2.16 -3.10 -3.58
CA VAL A 88 1.86 -1.79 -3.00
C VAL A 88 1.52 -0.83 -4.12
N PHE A 89 0.38 -0.14 -3.99
CA PHE A 89 -0.05 0.91 -4.92
C PHE A 89 -0.25 2.27 -4.22
N TYR A 90 -0.16 2.33 -2.90
CA TYR A 90 -0.27 3.59 -2.17
C TYR A 90 0.70 3.57 -1.00
N MET A 91 1.66 4.50 -0.99
CA MET A 91 2.63 4.65 0.09
C MET A 91 3.19 6.08 0.11
N PRO A 92 2.40 7.07 0.59
CA PRO A 92 2.69 8.49 0.40
C PRO A 92 3.97 8.95 1.11
N HIS A 93 4.37 8.26 2.18
CA HIS A 93 5.60 8.62 2.89
C HIS A 93 6.87 8.31 2.09
N ILE A 94 6.84 7.34 1.17
CA ILE A 94 7.97 7.08 0.27
C ILE A 94 8.14 8.17 -0.76
N ARG A 95 7.05 8.77 -1.24
CA ARG A 95 7.15 9.97 -2.08
C ARG A 95 7.94 11.07 -1.38
N SER A 96 7.59 11.39 -0.12
CA SER A 96 8.27 12.44 0.65
C SER A 96 9.77 12.20 0.82
N ILE A 97 10.19 10.94 0.83
CA ILE A 97 11.60 10.53 0.99
C ILE A 97 12.31 10.47 -0.38
N ALA A 98 11.62 9.98 -1.41
CA ALA A 98 12.20 9.64 -2.71
C ALA A 98 12.23 10.83 -3.69
N GLU A 99 11.19 11.68 -3.67
CA GLU A 99 11.03 12.82 -4.57
C GLU A 99 12.21 13.80 -4.52
N PRO A 100 12.72 14.22 -3.34
CA PRO A 100 13.89 15.11 -3.27
C PRO A 100 15.18 14.50 -3.82
N LEU A 101 15.24 13.17 -3.88
CA LEU A 101 16.41 12.43 -4.35
C LEU A 101 16.30 12.09 -5.86
N GLY A 102 15.14 12.31 -6.49
CA GLY A 102 14.90 11.80 -7.84
C GLY A 102 14.91 10.27 -7.90
N MET A 103 14.56 9.64 -6.77
CA MET A 103 14.49 8.20 -6.63
C MET A 103 13.11 7.72 -7.08
N LYS A 104 13.05 6.61 -7.82
CA LYS A 104 11.83 5.87 -8.10
C LYS A 104 11.83 4.57 -7.32
N VAL A 105 10.66 4.21 -6.79
CA VAL A 105 10.48 2.99 -6.00
C VAL A 105 9.28 2.27 -6.56
N ALA A 106 9.54 1.27 -7.40
CA ALA A 106 8.51 0.42 -7.98
C ALA A 106 9.15 -0.74 -8.78
N PRO A 107 8.57 -1.96 -8.75
CA PRO A 107 7.42 -2.33 -7.93
C PRO A 107 7.88 -2.56 -6.49
N LEU A 108 6.94 -2.54 -5.54
CA LEU A 108 7.13 -3.03 -4.17
C LEU A 108 6.10 -4.13 -3.91
N ARG A 109 6.58 -5.35 -3.65
CA ARG A 109 5.76 -6.54 -3.50
C ARG A 109 6.01 -7.21 -2.16
N TYR A 110 4.96 -7.82 -1.63
CA TYR A 110 4.97 -8.68 -0.47
C TYR A 110 4.45 -10.05 -0.89
N ARG A 111 5.24 -11.10 -0.69
CA ARG A 111 4.84 -12.48 -0.86
C ARG A 111 4.64 -13.08 0.53
N PHE A 112 3.41 -13.49 0.82
CA PHE A 112 3.07 -14.16 2.06
C PHE A 112 2.86 -15.64 1.82
N SER A 113 3.52 -16.47 2.63
CA SER A 113 3.39 -17.92 2.61
C SER A 113 2.41 -18.40 3.68
N LYS A 114 1.92 -19.64 3.54
CA LYS A 114 0.99 -20.27 4.49
C LYS A 114 1.60 -20.51 5.89
N ASP A 115 2.93 -20.48 6.01
CA ASP A 115 3.67 -20.62 7.26
C ASP A 115 3.96 -19.27 7.95
N ASN A 116 3.31 -18.20 7.49
CA ASN A 116 3.52 -16.80 7.91
C ASN A 116 4.91 -16.23 7.57
N SER A 117 5.71 -16.88 6.74
CA SER A 117 6.88 -16.22 6.15
C SER A 117 6.42 -15.11 5.20
N ILE A 118 7.19 -14.02 5.20
CA ILE A 118 7.03 -12.91 4.27
C ILE A 118 8.34 -12.71 3.52
N GLU A 119 8.24 -12.51 2.23
CA GLU A 119 9.31 -11.99 1.39
C GLU A 119 8.85 -10.63 0.84
N THR A 120 9.76 -9.67 0.82
CA THR A 120 9.53 -8.38 0.19
C THR A 120 10.50 -8.20 -0.94
N GLU A 121 10.02 -7.65 -2.05
CA GLU A 121 10.84 -7.36 -3.23
C GLU A 121 10.55 -5.91 -3.62
N VAL A 122 11.58 -5.09 -3.73
CA VAL A 122 11.45 -3.71 -4.18
C VAL A 122 12.53 -3.32 -5.17
N ARG A 123 12.14 -2.70 -6.28
CA ARG A 123 13.10 -2.10 -7.20
C ARG A 123 13.25 -0.61 -6.94
N ILE A 124 14.50 -0.16 -6.91
CA ILE A 124 14.86 1.23 -6.65
C ILE A 124 15.72 1.72 -7.81
N GLN A 125 15.33 2.86 -8.37
CA GLN A 125 16.08 3.56 -9.41
C GLN A 125 16.43 4.97 -8.95
N LEU A 126 17.69 5.39 -9.12
CA LEU A 126 18.17 6.74 -8.81
C LEU A 126 18.91 7.30 -10.01
N GLY A 127 18.23 8.17 -10.78
CA GLY A 127 18.74 8.65 -12.06
C GLY A 127 19.15 7.48 -12.98
N SER A 128 20.27 7.64 -13.68
CA SER A 128 20.87 6.57 -14.50
C SER A 128 21.99 5.81 -13.79
N LEU A 129 22.23 6.09 -12.50
CA LEU A 129 23.42 5.62 -11.77
C LEU A 129 23.13 4.39 -10.91
N VAL A 130 21.90 4.27 -10.40
CA VAL A 130 21.50 3.15 -9.55
C VAL A 130 20.21 2.57 -10.10
N ASP A 131 20.23 1.27 -10.35
CA ASP A 131 19.06 0.45 -10.61
C ASP A 131 19.31 -0.89 -9.91
N VAL A 132 18.58 -1.14 -8.83
CA VAL A 132 18.79 -2.30 -7.95
C VAL A 132 17.46 -2.88 -7.51
N TRP A 133 17.45 -4.19 -7.25
CA TRP A 133 16.43 -4.84 -6.46
C TRP A 133 16.93 -5.03 -5.04
N LEU A 134 16.06 -4.78 -4.07
CA LEU A 134 16.24 -5.17 -2.69
C LEU A 134 15.19 -6.23 -2.36
N SER A 135 15.63 -7.31 -1.71
CA SER A 135 14.71 -8.25 -1.09
C SER A 135 14.94 -8.32 0.41
N ALA A 136 13.88 -8.63 1.15
CA ALA A 136 13.98 -8.96 2.57
C ALA A 136 13.05 -10.13 2.92
N ASP A 137 13.56 -11.12 3.64
CA ASP A 137 12.72 -12.18 4.21
C ASP A 137 12.47 -11.91 5.69
N GLY A 138 11.33 -12.40 6.16
CA GLY A 138 10.97 -12.32 7.55
C GLY A 138 9.77 -13.18 7.90
N VAL A 139 9.20 -12.87 9.07
CA VAL A 139 8.00 -13.53 9.58
C VAL A 139 6.95 -12.49 9.99
N VAL A 140 5.69 -12.85 9.76
CA VAL A 140 4.54 -12.06 10.17
C VAL A 140 3.88 -12.74 11.37
N CYS A 141 3.59 -11.98 12.40
CA CYS A 141 2.93 -12.50 13.59
C CYS A 141 1.95 -11.48 14.18
N THR A 142 0.99 -11.99 14.95
CA THR A 142 0.20 -11.16 15.87
C THR A 142 0.94 -10.98 17.18
N ARG A 143 0.68 -9.88 17.88
CA ARG A 143 1.27 -9.67 19.21
C ARG A 143 0.63 -10.60 20.24
N PRO A 144 1.40 -11.16 21.20
CA PRO A 144 0.86 -11.98 22.27
C PRO A 144 -0.06 -11.24 23.26
N ASP A 145 -0.08 -9.91 23.25
CA ASP A 145 -0.78 -9.07 24.23
C ASP A 145 -2.29 -8.90 23.94
N GLY A 146 -2.79 -9.51 22.86
CA GLY A 146 -4.21 -9.55 22.54
C GLY A 146 -4.75 -8.30 21.85
N ASN A 147 -3.90 -7.37 21.39
CA ASN A 147 -4.36 -6.28 20.54
C ASN A 147 -4.67 -6.82 19.13
N LEU A 148 -5.95 -7.12 18.88
CA LEU A 148 -6.43 -7.82 17.68
C LEU A 148 -6.16 -7.09 16.36
N GLY A 149 -5.79 -5.81 16.37
CA GLY A 149 -5.65 -5.00 15.15
C GLY A 149 -4.24 -4.85 14.60
N ASP A 150 -3.21 -5.29 15.32
CA ASP A 150 -1.81 -5.02 14.96
C ASP A 150 -1.12 -6.27 14.39
N CYS A 151 -0.64 -6.17 13.14
CA CYS A 151 0.31 -7.11 12.58
C CYS A 151 1.74 -6.68 12.91
N TYR A 152 2.61 -7.65 13.15
CA TYR A 152 4.04 -7.43 13.34
C TYR A 152 4.82 -8.13 12.24
N ILE A 153 5.79 -7.44 11.65
CA ILE A 153 6.72 -8.02 10.68
C ILE A 153 8.13 -7.89 11.24
N ARG A 154 8.84 -9.02 11.35
CA ARG A 154 10.26 -9.04 11.68
C ARG A 154 11.03 -9.54 10.47
N PHE A 155 11.86 -8.68 9.91
CA PHE A 155 12.79 -9.07 8.85
C PHE A 155 14.07 -9.64 9.44
N ASP A 156 14.53 -10.75 8.87
CA ASP A 156 15.68 -11.50 9.34
C ASP A 156 16.86 -11.41 8.33
N THR A 157 16.58 -11.32 7.03
CA THR A 157 17.60 -11.28 5.96
C THR A 157 17.32 -10.18 4.94
N PHE A 158 18.39 -9.70 4.31
CA PHE A 158 18.34 -8.65 3.29
C PHE A 158 19.33 -8.96 2.16
N ASP A 159 18.86 -8.91 0.93
CA ASP A 159 19.65 -9.21 -0.26
C ASP A 159 19.48 -8.11 -1.32
N VAL A 160 20.51 -7.94 -2.15
CA VAL A 160 20.54 -6.91 -3.20
C VAL A 160 21.18 -7.43 -4.48
N SER A 161 20.51 -7.19 -5.60
CA SER A 161 20.97 -7.47 -6.96
C SER A 161 20.83 -6.22 -7.85
N ARG A 162 21.40 -6.25 -9.05
CA ARG A 162 21.22 -5.18 -10.02
C ARG A 162 19.84 -5.27 -10.68
N GLY A 163 19.34 -4.15 -11.20
CA GLY A 163 18.04 -4.05 -11.85
C GLY A 163 17.82 -5.08 -12.95
N ASP A 164 18.85 -5.31 -13.77
CA ASP A 164 18.84 -6.25 -14.90
C ASP A 164 18.85 -7.73 -14.47
N ASP A 165 19.32 -8.02 -13.26
CA ASP A 165 19.40 -9.39 -12.73
C ASP A 165 18.05 -9.86 -12.16
N GLY A 166 17.07 -8.94 -12.01
CA GLY A 166 15.82 -9.21 -11.31
C GLY A 166 16.00 -9.27 -9.78
N PRO A 167 14.91 -9.51 -9.02
CA PRO A 167 15.00 -9.67 -7.57
C PRO A 167 15.96 -10.81 -7.20
N PRO A 168 16.80 -10.63 -6.17
CA PRO A 168 17.77 -11.65 -5.77
C PRO A 168 17.06 -12.95 -5.38
N GLN A 169 17.61 -14.09 -5.80
CA GLN A 169 17.20 -15.39 -5.29
C GLN A 169 17.88 -15.65 -3.93
N ARG A 170 17.19 -16.33 -3.01
CA ARG A 170 17.66 -16.66 -1.66
C ARG A 170 19.14 -17.07 -1.62
N ASN A 171 19.87 -16.52 -0.65
CA ASN A 171 21.30 -16.78 -0.39
C ASN A 171 22.24 -16.30 -1.52
N SER A 172 21.96 -15.18 -2.17
CA SER A 172 22.93 -14.56 -3.05
C SER A 172 24.02 -13.86 -2.22
N ASP A 173 25.26 -14.33 -2.27
CA ASP A 173 26.41 -13.66 -1.63
C ASP A 173 26.58 -12.24 -2.21
N SER A 174 26.00 -11.22 -1.55
CA SER A 174 25.95 -9.86 -2.10
C SER A 174 27.22 -9.06 -1.79
N LEU A 175 28.02 -8.81 -2.84
CA LEU A 175 29.15 -7.87 -2.86
C LEU A 175 28.73 -6.38 -2.80
N LEU A 176 27.44 -6.06 -2.70
CA LEU A 176 26.88 -4.69 -2.73
C LEU A 176 26.62 -4.10 -1.34
N THR A 177 27.44 -4.48 -0.35
CA THR A 177 27.33 -4.10 1.07
C THR A 177 27.27 -2.58 1.32
N LYS A 178 27.83 -1.75 0.43
CA LYS A 178 27.80 -0.28 0.58
C LYS A 178 26.45 0.34 0.21
N THR A 179 25.79 -0.20 -0.81
CA THR A 179 24.45 0.27 -1.23
C THR A 179 23.39 -0.19 -0.23
N ILE A 180 23.55 -1.41 0.31
CA ILE A 180 22.73 -1.98 1.38
C ILE A 180 22.72 -1.07 2.62
N ASN A 181 23.87 -0.51 3.02
CA ASN A 181 23.95 0.32 4.22
C ASN A 181 23.28 1.69 4.10
N ALA A 182 23.25 2.29 2.90
CA ALA A 182 22.62 3.59 2.69
C ALA A 182 21.10 3.48 2.59
N ILE A 183 20.60 2.44 1.93
CA ILE A 183 19.16 2.21 1.78
C ILE A 183 18.59 1.51 3.01
N GLY A 184 19.32 0.54 3.58
CA GLY A 184 18.91 -0.19 4.78
C GLY A 184 18.62 0.71 5.99
N LYS A 185 19.46 1.73 6.21
CA LYS A 185 19.26 2.72 7.29
C LYS A 185 18.03 3.61 7.11
N LEU A 186 17.50 3.73 5.90
CA LEU A 186 16.31 4.54 5.62
C LEU A 186 15.00 3.77 5.85
N PHE A 187 15.02 2.44 5.73
CA PHE A 187 13.81 1.62 5.60
C PHE A 187 13.60 0.57 6.70
N PHE A 188 14.60 0.25 7.53
CA PHE A 188 14.53 -0.93 8.41
C PHE A 188 14.94 -0.66 9.86
N PHE A 189 14.13 0.12 10.57
CA PHE A 189 14.17 0.20 12.04
C PHE A 189 13.15 -0.77 12.65
N GLU A 190 13.49 -1.44 13.75
CA GLU A 190 12.57 -2.38 14.45
C GLU A 190 11.27 -1.71 14.96
N GLU A 191 11.23 -0.39 15.13
CA GLU A 191 10.00 0.36 15.45
C GLU A 191 9.02 0.45 14.25
N LEU A 192 9.48 0.11 13.05
CA LEU A 192 8.67 0.01 11.84
C LEU A 192 7.91 -1.31 11.75
N SER A 193 8.17 -2.26 12.65
CA SER A 193 7.62 -3.62 12.61
C SER A 193 6.11 -3.68 12.83
N ARG A 194 5.47 -2.62 13.35
CA ARG A 194 4.06 -2.62 13.75
C ARG A 194 3.17 -1.99 12.68
N PHE A 195 2.23 -2.77 12.17
CA PHE A 195 1.32 -2.41 11.09
C PHE A 195 -0.13 -2.68 11.49
N PRO A 196 -0.83 -1.68 12.05
CA PRO A 196 -2.26 -1.77 12.32
C PRO A 196 -3.04 -1.96 11.01
N VAL A 197 -3.82 -3.02 10.90
CA VAL A 197 -4.58 -3.31 9.67
C VAL A 197 -5.97 -2.70 9.78
N HIS A 198 -6.29 -1.80 8.84
CA HIS A 198 -7.55 -1.07 8.80
C HIS A 198 -8.57 -1.72 7.86
N VAL A 199 -8.10 -2.28 6.75
CA VAL A 199 -8.94 -2.91 5.74
C VAL A 199 -8.26 -4.19 5.28
N PHE A 200 -9.02 -5.27 5.23
CA PHE A 200 -8.61 -6.53 4.59
C PHE A 200 -9.85 -7.15 3.95
N GLU A 201 -10.03 -6.93 2.65
CA GLU A 201 -11.21 -7.40 1.91
C GLU A 201 -10.80 -7.93 0.54
N ASP A 202 -11.18 -9.17 0.25
CA ASP A 202 -10.89 -9.87 -1.00
C ASP A 202 -9.39 -9.80 -1.37
N ASP A 203 -9.08 -8.82 -2.21
CA ASP A 203 -7.78 -8.57 -2.82
C ASP A 203 -7.24 -7.17 -2.51
N VAL A 204 -7.77 -6.47 -1.49
CA VAL A 204 -7.27 -5.15 -1.04
C VAL A 204 -6.96 -5.19 0.45
N CYS A 205 -5.78 -4.70 0.80
CA CYS A 205 -5.37 -4.52 2.19
C CYS A 205 -4.88 -3.09 2.40
N VAL A 206 -5.28 -2.49 3.52
CA VAL A 206 -4.82 -1.17 3.94
C VAL A 206 -4.37 -1.24 5.38
N PHE A 207 -3.13 -0.84 5.64
CA PHE A 207 -2.55 -0.84 6.97
C PHE A 207 -1.83 0.48 7.24
N ALA A 208 -1.75 0.85 8.51
CA ALA A 208 -1.07 2.06 8.92
C ALA A 208 0.44 1.85 8.99
N PHE A 209 1.17 2.93 8.74
CA PHE A 209 2.58 3.10 9.05
C PHE A 209 2.69 4.19 10.11
N PRO A 210 2.55 3.84 11.41
CA PRO A 210 2.50 4.81 12.51
C PRO A 210 3.67 5.79 12.57
N PRO A 211 4.93 5.38 12.32
CA PRO A 211 6.09 6.26 12.42
C PRO A 211 5.96 7.54 11.57
N LEU A 212 5.32 7.45 10.41
CA LEU A 212 5.09 8.59 9.51
C LEU A 212 3.60 8.96 9.37
N LYS A 213 2.74 8.48 10.29
CA LYS A 213 1.30 8.77 10.32
C LYS A 213 0.62 8.65 8.95
N SER A 214 0.95 7.60 8.23
CA SER A 214 0.48 7.36 6.87
C SER A 214 -0.13 5.98 6.73
N TYR A 215 -0.74 5.71 5.58
CA TYR A 215 -1.29 4.40 5.24
C TYR A 215 -0.52 3.81 4.07
N ILE A 216 -0.47 2.48 4.05
CA ILE A 216 0.01 1.69 2.93
C ILE A 216 -1.20 0.92 2.41
N ALA A 217 -1.45 0.98 1.11
CA ALA A 217 -2.48 0.15 0.47
C ALA A 217 -1.85 -0.78 -0.54
N THR A 218 -2.28 -2.04 -0.49
CA THR A 218 -1.85 -3.11 -1.36
C THR A 218 -3.04 -3.78 -2.03
N TYR A 219 -2.77 -4.44 -3.15
CA TYR A 219 -3.72 -5.32 -3.80
C TYR A 219 -3.08 -6.67 -4.13
N ARG A 220 -3.87 -7.73 -4.10
CA ARG A 220 -3.41 -9.08 -4.42
C ARG A 220 -3.28 -9.26 -5.93
N ILE A 221 -2.10 -9.66 -6.38
CA ILE A 221 -1.79 -9.92 -7.80
C ILE A 221 -1.68 -11.41 -8.13
N GLN A 222 -1.43 -12.26 -7.12
CA GLN A 222 -1.39 -13.71 -7.27
C GLN A 222 -1.92 -14.37 -6.00
N SER A 223 -2.77 -15.38 -6.12
CA SER A 223 -3.22 -16.19 -4.98
C SER A 223 -2.22 -17.30 -4.66
N ALA A 224 -2.22 -17.82 -3.43
CA ALA A 224 -1.32 -18.92 -3.06
C ALA A 224 -1.65 -20.28 -3.73
N ASP A 225 -2.79 -20.37 -4.41
CA ASP A 225 -3.27 -21.59 -5.08
C ASP A 225 -3.14 -21.51 -6.62
N ASP A 226 -2.54 -20.43 -7.15
CA ASP A 226 -2.19 -20.23 -8.58
C ASP A 226 -0.74 -20.64 -8.86
#